data_AF-A0A2Z6MFI2-F1
#
_entry.id   AF-A0A2Z6MFI2-F1
#
_cell.length_a   1.000
_cell.length_b   1.000
_cell.length_c   1.000
_cell.angle_alpha   90.00
_cell.angle_beta   90.00
_cell.angle_gamma   90.00
#
_symmetry.space_group_name_H-M   'P 1'
#
loop_
_entity.id
_entity.type
_entity.pdbx_description
1 polymer ?
#
loop_
_entity_poly.entity_id
_entity_poly.type
_entity_poly.pdbx_seq_one_letter_code
_entity_poly.pdbx_strand_id
1 'polypeptide(L)'
;MNGPWMLAGDFNDITCAADKRGGAQVSSRRCKNFKDRINACHLLDLGFIDPKYTWRGPIYQNGQRIYEKLDRALSNDVWENGVPDCLC
;
A
#
# COMPACT_ATOMS: atom_id res chain seq x y z
N MET A 1 15.05 18.55 -1.90
CA MET A 1 13.62 18.91 -2.04
C MET A 1 13.16 19.39 -0.68
N ASN A 2 12.82 20.67 -0.53
CA ASN A 2 12.59 21.29 0.79
C ASN A 2 11.10 21.55 1.07
N GLY A 3 10.20 20.81 0.44
CA GLY A 3 8.76 20.98 0.56
C GLY A 3 8.01 19.64 0.61
N PRO A 4 6.70 19.66 0.89
CA PRO A 4 5.89 18.45 0.93
C PRO A 4 5.80 17.81 -0.45
N TRP A 5 5.95 16.49 -0.52
CA TRP A 5 5.77 15.73 -1.75
C TRP A 5 5.19 14.35 -1.48
N MET A 6 4.60 13.76 -2.51
CA MET A 6 4.07 12.41 -2.48
C MET A 6 4.41 11.62 -3.74
N LEU A 7 4.47 10.30 -3.58
CA LEU A 7 4.52 9.29 -4.62
C LEU A 7 3.21 8.51 -4.58
N ALA A 8 2.49 8.45 -5.70
CA ALA A 8 1.29 7.64 -5.81
C ALA A 8 1.34 6.75 -7.04
N GLY A 9 0.89 5.51 -6.89
CA GLY A 9 0.77 4.57 -8.00
C GLY A 9 0.81 3.12 -7.54
N ASP A 10 0.92 2.23 -8.52
CA ASP A 10 1.01 0.79 -8.33
C ASP A 10 2.44 0.35 -7.96
N PHE A 11 2.60 -0.18 -6.75
CA PHE A 11 3.88 -0.70 -6.26
C PHE A 11 4.06 -2.20 -6.54
N ASN A 12 3.00 -2.90 -6.95
CA ASN A 12 2.97 -4.36 -7.14
C ASN A 12 3.49 -5.18 -5.93
N ASP A 13 3.38 -4.63 -4.72
CA ASP A 13 3.79 -5.30 -3.47
C ASP A 13 2.87 -4.89 -2.31
N ILE A 14 2.83 -5.73 -1.27
CA ILE A 14 1.92 -5.57 -0.11
C ILE A 14 2.69 -5.54 1.20
N THR A 15 2.27 -4.73 2.16
CA THR A 15 3.03 -4.50 3.40
C THR A 15 2.65 -5.48 4.52
N CYS A 16 1.48 -6.11 4.43
CA CYS A 16 1.02 -7.11 5.39
C CYS A 16 0.00 -8.09 4.81
N ALA A 17 -0.35 -9.13 5.58
CA ALA A 17 -1.36 -10.11 5.18
C ALA A 17 -2.75 -9.49 5.01
N ALA A 18 -3.07 -8.41 5.74
CA ALA A 18 -4.37 -7.74 5.64
C ALA A 18 -4.57 -7.03 4.29
N ASP A 19 -3.50 -6.78 3.53
CA ASP A 19 -3.57 -6.17 2.19
C ASP A 19 -3.91 -7.17 1.10
N LYS A 20 -4.06 -8.46 1.43
CA LYS A 20 -4.51 -9.51 0.53
C LYS A 20 -5.75 -10.19 1.09
N ARG A 21 -6.73 -10.44 0.23
CA ARG A 21 -7.84 -11.35 0.50
C ARG A 21 -7.86 -12.46 -0.52
N GLY A 22 -7.92 -13.69 -0.04
CA GLY A 22 -8.00 -14.87 -0.88
C GLY A 22 -6.66 -15.38 -1.39
N GLY A 23 -6.68 -16.58 -1.99
CA GLY A 23 -5.48 -17.21 -2.55
C GLY A 23 -4.51 -17.72 -1.50
N ALA A 24 -3.24 -17.86 -1.91
CA ALA A 24 -2.18 -18.40 -1.05
C ALA A 24 -1.75 -17.43 0.05
N GLN A 25 -1.13 -17.98 1.10
CA GLN A 25 -0.54 -17.24 2.20
C GLN A 25 0.49 -16.22 1.70
N VAL A 26 0.54 -15.08 2.38
CA VAL A 26 1.42 -13.98 2.02
C VAL A 26 2.85 -14.29 2.45
N SER A 27 3.83 -13.91 1.64
CA SER A 27 5.23 -14.07 2.01
C SER A 27 5.63 -12.97 3.01
N SER A 28 5.84 -13.35 4.26
CA SER A 28 6.32 -12.45 5.33
C SER A 28 7.61 -11.72 4.92
N ARG A 29 8.52 -12.40 4.22
CA ARG A 29 9.75 -11.83 3.68
C ARG A 29 9.50 -10.72 2.65
N ARG A 30 8.56 -10.93 1.70
CA ARG A 30 8.22 -9.88 0.70
C ARG A 30 7.62 -8.65 1.39
N CYS A 31 6.65 -8.87 2.27
CA CYS A 31 6.06 -7.79 3.06
C CYS A 31 7.09 -7.02 3.88
N LYS A 32 8.04 -7.72 4.50
CA LYS A 32 9.15 -7.09 5.24
C LYS A 32 10.01 -6.24 4.31
N ASN A 33 10.45 -6.79 3.19
CA ASN A 33 11.31 -6.07 2.25
C ASN A 33 10.65 -4.80 1.72
N PHE A 34 9.34 -4.83 1.42
CA PHE A 34 8.65 -3.63 0.97
C PHE A 34 8.55 -2.58 2.08
N LYS A 35 8.18 -2.97 3.30
CA LYS A 35 8.18 -2.07 4.46
C LYS A 35 9.56 -1.48 4.75
N ASP A 36 10.61 -2.28 4.66
CA ASP A 36 11.98 -1.82 4.88
C ASP A 36 12.39 -0.76 3.86
N ARG A 37 11.94 -0.86 2.60
CA ARG A 37 12.16 0.16 1.56
C ARG A 37 11.40 1.45 1.84
N ILE A 38 10.14 1.36 2.24
CA ILE A 38 9.33 2.52 2.67
C ILE A 38 10.04 3.24 3.82
N ASN A 39 10.48 2.48 4.83
CA ASN A 39 11.18 3.02 6.00
C ASN A 39 12.55 3.62 5.67
N ALA A 40 13.35 2.95 4.83
CA ALA A 40 14.67 3.44 4.42
C ALA A 40 14.60 4.75 3.62
N CYS A 41 13.48 4.99 2.95
CA CYS A 41 13.22 6.24 2.25
C CYS A 41 12.50 7.29 3.12
N HIS A 42 12.28 7.02 4.41
CA HIS A 42 11.53 7.88 5.33
C HIS A 42 10.14 8.26 4.81
N LEU A 43 9.45 7.29 4.22
CA LEU A 43 8.11 7.49 3.65
C LEU A 43 7.01 7.12 4.63
N LEU A 44 5.92 7.88 4.58
CA LEU A 44 4.69 7.65 5.33
C LEU A 44 3.59 7.17 4.38
N ASP A 45 2.88 6.10 4.73
CA ASP A 45 1.68 5.66 3.98
C ASP A 45 0.52 6.58 4.38
N LEU A 46 -0.03 7.30 3.40
CA LEU A 46 -1.13 8.25 3.63
C LEU A 46 -2.47 7.55 3.90
N GLY A 47 -2.51 6.22 3.83
CA GLY A 47 -3.69 5.43 4.14
C GLY A 47 -4.67 5.32 2.97
N PHE A 48 -5.93 5.05 3.30
CA PHE A 48 -7.06 4.96 2.39
C PHE A 48 -8.35 5.14 3.21
N ILE A 49 -9.42 5.62 2.58
CA ILE A 49 -10.75 5.64 3.20
C ILE A 49 -11.50 4.39 2.80
N ASP A 50 -11.74 4.21 1.50
CA ASP A 50 -12.22 2.98 0.85
C ASP A 50 -12.24 3.21 -0.68
N PRO A 51 -12.23 2.15 -1.51
CA PRO A 51 -12.11 0.74 -1.15
C PRO A 51 -10.66 0.34 -0.82
N LYS A 52 -10.49 -0.52 0.19
CA LYS A 52 -9.15 -1.04 0.61
C LYS A 52 -8.32 -1.69 -0.51
N TYR A 53 -8.94 -2.52 -1.35
CA TYR A 53 -8.22 -3.29 -2.37
C TYR A 53 -8.31 -2.59 -3.71
N THR A 54 -7.17 -2.43 -4.38
CA THR A 54 -7.06 -1.69 -5.64
C THR A 54 -6.92 -2.62 -6.84
N TRP A 55 -6.59 -3.89 -6.60
CA TRP A 55 -6.49 -4.92 -7.63
C TRP A 55 -7.46 -6.08 -7.42
N ARG A 56 -8.06 -6.56 -8.53
CA ARG A 56 -8.99 -7.69 -8.58
C ARG A 56 -8.41 -8.83 -9.41
N GLY A 57 -8.04 -9.91 -8.74
CA GLY A 57 -7.43 -11.08 -9.34
C GLY A 57 -8.39 -12.17 -9.83
N PRO A 58 -7.84 -13.32 -10.25
CA PRO A 58 -8.59 -14.47 -10.71
C PRO A 58 -9.40 -15.14 -9.59
N ILE A 59 -10.31 -16.04 -10.01
CA ILE A 59 -11.03 -16.96 -9.13
C ILE A 59 -10.31 -18.32 -9.15
N TYR A 60 -10.09 -18.91 -7.98
CA TYR A 60 -9.51 -20.26 -7.83
C TYR A 60 -10.60 -21.34 -7.77
N GLN A 61 -10.19 -22.61 -7.84
CA GLN A 61 -11.08 -23.78 -7.98
C GLN A 61 -12.17 -23.89 -6.89
N ASN A 62 -11.95 -23.30 -5.72
CA ASN A 62 -12.92 -23.22 -4.61
C ASN A 62 -13.87 -22.00 -4.67
N GLY A 63 -13.91 -21.28 -5.80
CA GLY A 63 -14.69 -20.05 -5.94
C GLY A 63 -14.08 -18.82 -5.25
N GLN A 64 -12.89 -18.96 -4.65
CA GLN A 64 -12.24 -17.87 -3.92
C GLN A 64 -11.61 -16.87 -4.89
N ARG A 65 -12.02 -15.61 -4.78
CA ARG A 65 -11.47 -14.50 -5.55
C ARG A 65 -10.32 -13.83 -4.80
N ILE A 66 -9.25 -13.47 -5.53
CA ILE A 66 -8.12 -12.71 -4.98
C ILE A 66 -8.36 -11.20 -5.08
N TYR A 67 -8.01 -10.48 -4.02
CA TYR A 67 -7.92 -9.03 -3.98
C TYR A 67 -6.62 -8.60 -3.31
N GLU A 68 -5.99 -7.54 -3.81
CA GLU A 68 -4.74 -6.99 -3.25
C GLU A 68 -4.78 -5.45 -3.21
N LYS A 69 -4.16 -4.83 -2.19
CA LYS A 69 -3.86 -3.39 -2.14
C LYS A 69 -2.47 -3.15 -2.74
N LEU A 70 -2.43 -2.92 -4.05
CA LEU A 70 -1.17 -2.72 -4.79
C LEU A 70 -0.83 -1.23 -4.99
N ASP A 71 -1.86 -0.39 -5.11
CA ASP A 71 -1.68 1.05 -5.22
C ASP A 71 -1.57 1.69 -3.83
N ARG A 72 -0.64 2.64 -3.70
CA ARG A 72 -0.43 3.41 -2.46
C ARG A 72 -0.11 4.85 -2.78
N ALA A 73 -0.41 5.72 -1.82
CA ALA A 73 0.08 7.08 -1.74
C ALA A 73 1.05 7.16 -0.56
N LEU A 74 2.31 7.48 -0.85
CA LEU A 74 3.38 7.61 0.13
C LEU A 74 3.91 9.03 0.12
N SER A 75 4.17 9.64 1.27
CA SER A 75 4.70 11.01 1.36
C SER A 75 6.01 11.07 2.13
N ASN A 76 6.72 12.20 2.02
CA ASN A 76 7.70 12.55 3.03
C ASN A 76 7.03 13.02 4.33
N ASP A 77 7.83 13.12 5.38
CA ASP A 77 7.49 13.60 6.72
C ASP A 77 6.98 15.06 6.75
N VAL A 78 7.43 15.89 5.81
CA VAL A 78 6.99 17.29 5.71
C VAL A 78 5.54 17.43 5.24
N TRP A 79 4.97 16.41 4.59
CA TRP A 79 3.60 16.43 4.06
C TRP A 79 2.54 16.68 5.14
N GLU A 80 2.63 15.99 6.29
CA GLU A 80 1.65 16.10 7.37
C GLU A 80 1.55 17.52 7.97
N ASN A 81 2.65 18.27 7.95
CA ASN A 81 2.69 19.62 8.52
C ASN A 81 2.29 20.72 7.53
N GLY A 82 2.33 20.43 6.23
CA GLY A 82 2.17 21.43 5.17
C GLY A 82 0.88 21.32 4.36
N VAL A 83 0.19 20.18 4.46
CA VAL A 83 -1.02 19.90 3.66
C VAL A 83 -2.15 19.55 4.63
N PRO A 84 -3.23 20.36 4.71
CA PRO A 84 -4.39 20.00 5.52
C PRO A 84 -4.92 18.65 5.03
N ASP A 85 -5.29 17.77 5.97
CA ASP A 85 -5.86 16.44 5.77
C ASP A 85 -6.42 16.27 4.34
N CYS A 86 -5.60 15.73 3.44
CA CYS A 86 -6.08 15.34 2.12
C CYS A 86 -6.84 14.02 2.28
N LEU A 87 -7.98 14.11 2.95
CA LEU A 87 -9.04 13.13 2.94
C LEU A 87 -9.80 13.34 1.62
N CYS A 88 -9.34 12.67 0.58
CA CYS A 88 -10.18 12.36 -0.58
C CYS A 88 -10.72 10.94 -0.39
#